data_AF-A0A961EMT0-F1
#
_entry.id   AF-A0A961EMT0-F1
#
_cell.length_a   1.000
_cell.length_b   1.000
_cell.length_c   1.000
_cell.angle_alpha   90.00
_cell.angle_beta   90.00
_cell.angle_gamma   90.00
#
_symmetry.space_group_name_H-M   'P 1'
#
loop_
_entity.id
_entity.type
_entity.pdbx_description
1 polymer ?
#
loop_
_entity_poly.entity_id
_entity_poly.type
_entity_poly.pdbx_seq_one_letter_code
_entity_poly.pdbx_strand_id
1 'polypeptide(L)'
;MYVKPVVLAPGPGGAPAQAFAWDRTSRTTTALSAAASGEIPAGHAVTPRITTHGRLVAFTSYATNLLPKGIPEGSAYIRTLNAP
;
A
#
# COMPACT_ATOMS: atom_id res chain seq x y z
N MET A 1 16.47 -2.13 -9.43
CA MET A 1 15.24 -2.65 -8.82
C MET A 1 14.05 -2.06 -9.57
N TYR A 2 13.25 -2.85 -10.28
CA TYR A 2 12.03 -2.37 -10.92
C TYR A 2 10.85 -2.78 -10.05
N VAL A 3 10.29 -1.82 -9.34
CA VAL A 3 9.11 -2.02 -8.51
C VAL A 3 7.93 -1.30 -9.17
N LYS A 4 6.84 -2.02 -9.41
CA LYS A 4 5.62 -1.41 -9.93
C LYS A 4 4.50 -1.47 -8.91
N PRO A 5 3.90 -0.32 -8.55
CA PRO A 5 2.71 -0.35 -7.73
C PRO A 5 1.48 -0.72 -8.58
N VAL A 6 0.58 -1.51 -7.99
CA VAL A 6 -0.71 -1.90 -8.56
C VAL A 6 -1.80 -1.72 -7.52
N VAL A 7 -2.96 -1.24 -7.93
CA VAL A 7 -4.17 -1.24 -7.11
C VAL A 7 -5.01 -2.43 -7.56
N LEU A 8 -5.35 -3.33 -6.63
CA LEU A 8 -6.29 -4.42 -6.90
C LEU A 8 -7.71 -3.95 -6.61
N ALA A 9 -8.63 -4.28 -7.52
CA ALA A 9 -10.05 -4.02 -7.35
C ALA A 9 -10.62 -4.78 -6.14
N PRO A 10 -11.78 -4.35 -5.59
CA PRO A 10 -12.47 -5.05 -4.52
C PRO A 10 -12.61 -6.55 -4.79
N GLY A 11 -12.24 -7.37 -3.80
CA GLY A 11 -12.51 -8.81 -3.85
C GLY A 11 -14.02 -9.11 -3.77
N PRO A 12 -14.44 -10.35 -4.04
CA PRO A 12 -15.82 -10.78 -3.81
C PRO A 12 -16.25 -10.43 -2.38
N GLY A 13 -17.37 -9.70 -2.24
CA GLY A 13 -17.85 -9.19 -0.94
C GLY A 13 -17.60 -7.70 -0.68
N GLY A 14 -17.07 -6.94 -1.64
CA GLY A 14 -16.94 -5.48 -1.52
C GLY A 14 -15.77 -5.01 -0.66
N ALA A 15 -14.75 -5.86 -0.51
CA ALA A 15 -13.55 -5.53 0.26
C ALA A 15 -12.83 -4.30 -0.31
N PRO A 16 -12.22 -3.44 0.52
CA PRO A 16 -11.53 -2.25 0.04
C PRO A 16 -10.38 -2.60 -0.92
N ALA A 17 -10.21 -1.75 -1.94
CA ALA A 17 -9.12 -1.85 -2.90
C ALA A 17 -7.77 -1.67 -2.21
N GLN A 18 -6.81 -2.54 -2.50
CA GLN A 18 -5.50 -2.54 -1.85
C GLN A 18 -4.40 -2.21 -2.84
N ALA A 19 -3.37 -1.50 -2.35
CA ALA A 19 -2.20 -1.18 -3.13
C ALA A 19 -1.08 -2.18 -2.81
N PHE A 20 -0.42 -2.69 -3.85
CA PHE A 20 0.70 -3.62 -3.76
C PHE A 20 1.88 -3.11 -4.58
N ALA A 21 3.08 -3.48 -4.18
CA ALA A 21 4.31 -3.29 -4.94
C ALA A 21 4.85 -4.65 -5.38
N TRP A 22 5.16 -4.78 -6.67
CA TRP A 22 5.82 -5.96 -7.23
C TRP A 22 7.29 -5.67 -7.50
N ASP A 23 8.22 -6.35 -6.84
CA ASP A 23 9.64 -6.32 -7.17
C ASP A 23 9.99 -7.40 -8.20
N ARG A 24 10.36 -6.96 -9.40
CA ARG A 24 10.75 -7.86 -10.50
C ARG A 24 12.08 -8.59 -10.24
N THR A 25 12.93 -8.06 -9.38
CA THR A 25 14.28 -8.57 -9.10
C THR A 25 14.20 -9.80 -8.20
N SER A 26 13.54 -9.65 -7.06
CA SER A 26 13.33 -10.73 -6.09
C SER A 26 12.09 -11.57 -6.38
N ARG A 27 11.23 -11.15 -7.32
CA ARG A 27 9.91 -11.75 -7.62
C ARG A 27 9.02 -11.81 -6.39
N THR A 28 8.97 -10.71 -5.63
CA THR A 28 8.19 -10.60 -4.41
C THR A 28 7.09 -9.55 -4.53
N THR A 29 5.96 -9.81 -3.88
CA THR A 29 4.85 -8.87 -3.73
C THR A 29 4.84 -8.34 -2.30
N THR A 30 4.79 -7.02 -2.15
CA THR A 30 4.62 -6.35 -0.84
C THR A 30 3.29 -5.61 -0.81
N ALA A 31 2.48 -5.84 0.22
CA ALA A 31 1.27 -5.04 0.44
C ALA A 31 1.66 -3.64 0.93
N LEU A 32 1.28 -2.61 0.17
CA LEU A 32 1.57 -1.22 0.50
C LEU A 32 0.62 -0.72 1.58
N SER A 33 -0.66 -1.02 1.40
CA SER A 33 -1.75 -0.58 2.27
C SER A 33 -2.01 -1.51 3.44
N ALA A 34 -1.09 -2.40 3.83
CA ALA A 34 -1.28 -3.26 5.00
C ALA A 34 -1.10 -2.46 6.31
N ALA A 35 -2.01 -2.66 7.27
CA ALA A 35 -1.92 -2.04 8.59
C ALA A 35 -0.66 -2.50 9.33
N ALA A 36 -0.04 -1.58 10.07
CA ALA A 36 1.15 -1.91 10.88
C ALA A 36 0.85 -2.95 11.97
N SER A 37 -0.40 -3.04 12.43
CA SER A 37 -0.89 -4.04 13.38
C SER A 37 -1.13 -5.43 12.79
N GLY A 38 -1.10 -5.57 11.46
CA GLY A 38 -1.51 -6.80 10.77
C GLY A 38 -3.01 -6.91 10.53
N GLU A 39 -3.81 -5.93 10.96
CA GLU A 39 -5.24 -5.87 10.68
C GLU A 39 -5.54 -5.65 9.19
N ILE A 40 -6.75 -6.06 8.80
CA ILE A 40 -7.27 -5.75 7.47
C ILE A 40 -7.54 -4.23 7.40
N PRO A 41 -7.05 -3.54 6.35
CA PRO A 41 -7.32 -2.12 6.13
C PRO A 41 -8.81 -1.85 6.00
N ALA A 42 -9.32 -0.85 6.73
CA ALA A 42 -10.73 -0.47 6.73
C ALA A 42 -11.15 0.42 5.53
N GLY A 43 -10.30 0.60 4.52
CA GLY A 43 -10.56 1.52 3.42
C GLY A 43 -9.61 1.37 2.24
N HIS A 44 -9.98 2.02 1.13
CA HIS A 44 -9.27 1.90 -0.15
C HIS A 44 -7.88 2.56 -0.12
N ALA A 45 -6.95 2.03 -0.92
CA ALA A 45 -5.70 2.68 -1.26
C ALA A 45 -5.64 2.99 -2.76
N VAL A 46 -5.30 4.24 -3.09
CA VAL A 46 -5.33 4.77 -4.45
C VAL A 46 -4.05 5.53 -4.78
N THR A 47 -3.87 5.79 -6.08
CA THR A 47 -2.83 6.68 -6.64
C THR A 47 -1.38 6.44 -6.20
N PRO A 48 -0.88 5.19 -6.14
CA PRO A 48 0.47 4.95 -5.67
C PRO A 48 1.53 5.52 -6.63
N ARG A 49 2.57 6.13 -6.06
CA ARG A 49 3.74 6.67 -6.76
C ARG A 49 5.01 6.15 -6.08
N ILE A 50 6.00 5.75 -6.88
CA ILE A 50 7.25 5.20 -6.39
C ILE A 50 8.44 6.09 -6.79
N THR A 51 9.38 6.25 -5.87
CA THR A 51 10.65 6.94 -6.12
C THR A 51 11.50 6.19 -7.15
N THR A 52 12.40 6.90 -7.84
CA THR A 52 13.26 6.37 -8.92
C THR A 52 14.06 5.14 -8.50
N HIS A 53 14.47 5.07 -7.23
CA HIS A 53 15.23 3.97 -6.66
C HIS A 53 14.38 2.84 -6.05
N GLY A 54 13.05 2.94 -6.09
CA GLY A 54 12.15 1.87 -5.64
C GLY A 54 11.97 1.73 -4.12
N ARG A 55 12.58 2.61 -3.31
CA ARG A 55 12.63 2.45 -1.85
C ARG A 55 11.44 3.05 -1.11
N LEU A 56 10.87 4.12 -1.64
CA LEU A 56 9.72 4.80 -1.04
C LEU A 56 8.54 4.79 -2.00
N VAL A 57 7.36 4.45 -1.47
CA VAL A 57 6.08 4.52 -2.16
C VAL A 57 5.14 5.44 -1.40
N ALA A 58 4.62 6.46 -2.08
CA ALA A 58 3.54 7.30 -1.57
C ALA A 58 2.19 6.82 -2.13
N PHE A 59 1.14 6.80 -1.31
CA PHE A 59 -0.22 6.46 -1.73
C PHE A 59 -1.25 7.19 -0.86
N THR A 60 -2.45 7.41 -1.39
CA THR A 60 -3.57 7.94 -0.60
C THR A 60 -4.40 6.79 -0.07
N SER A 61 -4.83 6.85 1.18
CA SER A 61 -5.75 5.84 1.73
C SER A 61 -6.89 6.43 2.53
N TYR A 62 -8.05 5.79 2.40
CA TYR A 62 -9.26 6.03 3.19
C TYR A 62 -9.39 5.07 4.38
N ALA A 63 -8.37 4.26 4.65
CA ALA A 63 -8.37 3.37 5.80
C ALA A 63 -7.99 4.13 7.09
N THR A 64 -8.81 3.98 8.13
CA THR A 64 -8.62 4.63 9.43
C THR A 64 -7.68 3.86 10.38
N ASN A 65 -7.36 2.60 10.06
CA ASN A 65 -6.59 1.68 10.90
C ASN A 65 -5.23 1.25 10.31
N LEU A 66 -4.65 2.01 9.36
CA LEU A 66 -3.32 1.66 8.82
C LEU A 66 -2.19 1.83 9.84
N LEU A 67 -2.37 2.76 10.79
CA LEU A 67 -1.42 3.08 11.83
C LEU A 67 -2.11 3.06 13.20
N PRO A 68 -1.38 2.81 14.30
CA PRO A 68 -1.99 2.72 15.63
C PRO A 68 -2.73 3.98 16.07
N LYS A 69 -2.31 5.14 15.56
CA LYS A 69 -3.02 6.40 15.75
C LYS A 69 -3.98 6.56 14.58
N GLY A 70 -5.28 6.59 14.85
CA GLY A 70 -6.30 6.84 13.83
C GLY A 70 -5.97 8.11 13.06
N ILE A 71 -5.77 7.95 11.74
CA ILE A 71 -5.48 9.05 10.83
C ILE A 71 -6.75 9.33 10.03
N PRO A 72 -7.10 10.60 9.74
CA PRO A 72 -8.25 10.92 8.92
C PRO A 72 -8.25 10.17 7.59
N GLU A 73 -9.45 9.82 7.13
CA GLU A 73 -9.64 9.24 5.80
C GLU A 73 -9.09 10.16 4.70
N GLY A 74 -8.59 9.57 3.62
CA GLY A 74 -8.05 10.32 2.48
C GLY A 74 -6.64 10.88 2.73
N SER A 75 -5.95 10.42 3.77
CA SER A 75 -4.59 10.86 4.08
C SER A 75 -3.55 10.26 3.15
N ALA A 76 -2.44 11.00 2.97
CA ALA A 76 -1.27 10.50 2.25
C ALA A 76 -0.36 9.70 3.18
N TYR A 77 0.06 8.53 2.71
CA TYR A 77 0.94 7.61 3.42
C TYR A 77 2.22 7.41 2.63
N ILE A 78 3.33 7.23 3.34
CA ILE A 78 4.61 6.81 2.77
C ILE A 78 4.95 5.45 3.34
N ARG A 79 5.24 4.49 2.47
CA ARG A 79 5.78 3.19 2.85
C ARG A 79 7.19 3.03 2.34
N THR A 80 8.07 2.67 3.25
CA THR A 80 9.42 2.21 2.92
C THR A 80 9.35 0.74 2.54
N LEU A 81 9.86 0.42 1.36
CA LEU A 81 10.11 -0.93 0.92
C LEU A 81 11.52 -1.31 1.35
N ASN A 82 11.65 -2.48 1.97
CA ASN A 82 12.97 -3.06 2.19
C ASN A 82 13.53 -3.40 0.80
N ALA A 83 14.61 -2.72 0.41
CA ALA A 83 15.43 -3.21 -0.69
C ALA A 83 16.03 -4.55 -0.23
N PRO A 84 16.20 -5.52 -1.15
CA PRO A 84 16.96 -6.73 -0.84
C PRO A 84 18.39 -6.42 -0.39
#